data_AF-A0A1Y3A150-F1
#
_entry.id   AF-A0A1Y3A150-F1
#
_cell.length_a   1.000
_cell.length_b   1.000
_cell.length_c   1.000
_cell.angle_alpha   90.00
_cell.angle_beta   90.00
_cell.angle_gamma   90.00
#
_symmetry.space_group_name_H-M   'P 1'
#
loop_
_entity.id
_entity.type
_entity.pdbx_description
1 polymer ?
#
loop_
_entity_poly.entity_id
_entity_poly.type
_entity_poly.pdbx_seq_one_letter_code
_entity_poly.pdbx_strand_id
1 'polypeptide(L)'
;MKPLFKCELDYLPSNHLSQIYTGFEQLKKAGVIDLSIRYTGEKTGATKPVLKVKINNKYKVIYDTLDGLNWIKGSIEDNLNYIKTHLDADFYFKRSYSKNILKYFPSHCKVYPLGLNYYVESEDFYFVGIKESIKHYIKEIYVITKILKINKNFYTNDFEFYPFVSKETKILFFTRLWTPDDIIGKHFKSQIESINENRVRYIKACKKEFGDCFTGGLENDTYSNLHAKGLNAEDLIVPYSLTNRKTFLNTIKNHNICITTTGLHNSIGWKFGEYVAASRAIVSEPLAYELPGDFKSPKNYLAFSNEEELISRINLLRENKDLLFEIMKNNFHYYNNYVRPDKLVLNTLLAIYMQCY
;
A
#
# COMPACT_ATOMS: atom_id res chain seq x y z
N MET A 1 -9.25 -31.29 5.09
CA MET A 1 -7.83 -31.25 4.66
C MET A 1 -6.99 -30.85 5.88
N LYS A 2 -5.84 -31.49 6.13
CA LYS A 2 -4.96 -31.07 7.23
C LYS A 2 -4.23 -29.77 6.81
N PRO A 3 -4.14 -28.75 7.67
CA PRO A 3 -3.40 -27.53 7.36
C PRO A 3 -1.93 -27.82 7.02
N LEU A 4 -1.39 -27.06 6.06
CA LEU A 4 0.01 -27.17 5.63
C LEU A 4 0.96 -26.41 6.56
N PHE A 5 0.48 -25.33 7.17
CA PHE A 5 1.26 -24.48 8.06
C PHE A 5 0.52 -24.25 9.37
N LYS A 6 1.27 -24.13 10.47
CA LYS A 6 0.79 -23.58 11.74
C LYS A 6 1.37 -22.18 11.91
N CYS A 7 0.51 -21.17 12.05
CA CYS A 7 0.88 -19.77 12.12
C CYS A 7 0.38 -19.18 13.45
N GLU A 8 1.29 -18.60 14.23
CA GLU A 8 0.98 -17.90 15.47
C GLU A 8 1.37 -16.43 15.32
N LEU A 9 0.38 -15.53 15.35
CA LEU A 9 0.56 -14.09 15.13
C LEU A 9 0.54 -13.35 16.46
N ASP A 10 1.48 -12.43 16.65
CA ASP A 10 1.43 -11.46 17.73
C ASP A 10 0.61 -10.24 17.27
N TYR A 11 -0.66 -10.17 17.66
CA TYR A 11 -1.61 -9.17 17.18
C TYR A 11 -1.17 -7.76 17.56
N LEU A 12 -1.14 -6.91 16.53
CA LEU A 12 -0.90 -5.49 16.62
C LEU A 12 -1.97 -4.70 15.83
N PRO A 13 -2.73 -3.80 16.48
CA PRO A 13 -3.75 -3.01 15.78
C PRO A 13 -3.09 -1.95 14.89
N SER A 14 -3.09 -2.17 13.56
CA SER A 14 -2.63 -1.18 12.59
C SER A 14 -3.27 -1.38 11.22
N ASN A 15 -3.70 -0.27 10.61
CA ASN A 15 -4.23 -0.26 9.24
C ASN A 15 -3.19 -0.74 8.21
N HIS A 16 -1.90 -0.54 8.47
CA HIS A 16 -0.82 -1.01 7.59
C HIS A 16 -0.72 -2.54 7.56
N LEU A 17 -1.18 -3.23 8.61
CA LEU A 17 -1.17 -4.70 8.72
C LEU A 17 -2.47 -5.35 8.23
N SER A 18 -3.49 -4.56 7.89
CA SER A 18 -4.83 -5.02 7.52
C SER A 18 -4.83 -6.05 6.37
N GLN A 19 -4.03 -5.83 5.32
CA GLN A 19 -3.90 -6.76 4.20
C GLN A 19 -3.29 -8.11 4.62
N ILE A 20 -2.28 -8.10 5.49
CA ILE A 20 -1.61 -9.32 5.95
C ILE A 20 -2.58 -10.15 6.80
N TYR A 21 -3.29 -9.49 7.72
CA TYR A 21 -4.31 -10.13 8.54
C TYR A 21 -5.42 -10.75 7.71
N THR A 22 -5.94 -10.00 6.73
CA THR A 22 -6.92 -10.49 5.76
C THR A 22 -6.39 -11.71 5.02
N GLY A 23 -5.12 -11.73 4.63
CA GLY A 23 -4.49 -12.87 3.96
C GLY A 23 -4.40 -14.12 4.83
N PHE A 24 -3.91 -14.00 6.06
CA PHE A 24 -3.87 -15.13 7.00
C PHE A 24 -5.27 -15.70 7.26
N GLU A 25 -6.27 -14.84 7.40
CA GLU A 25 -7.64 -15.31 7.63
C GLU A 25 -8.23 -16.02 6.41
N GLN A 26 -8.04 -15.48 5.20
CA GLN A 26 -8.48 -16.14 3.97
C GLN A 26 -7.83 -17.52 3.81
N LEU A 27 -6.55 -17.65 4.15
CA LEU A 27 -5.87 -18.95 4.13
C LEU A 27 -6.37 -19.91 5.23
N LYS A 28 -6.72 -19.40 6.41
CA LYS A 28 -7.37 -20.19 7.47
C LYS A 28 -8.71 -20.74 7.00
N LYS A 29 -9.55 -19.87 6.41
CA LYS A 29 -10.87 -20.26 5.85
C LYS A 29 -10.74 -21.31 4.75
N ALA A 30 -9.72 -21.19 3.91
CA ALA A 30 -9.40 -22.17 2.87
C ALA A 30 -8.82 -23.50 3.42
N GLY A 31 -8.58 -23.61 4.74
CA GLY A 31 -7.98 -24.79 5.37
C GLY A 31 -6.51 -25.01 5.04
N VAL A 32 -5.82 -23.98 4.52
CA VAL A 32 -4.39 -24.03 4.16
C VAL A 32 -3.52 -23.91 5.41
N ILE A 33 -3.95 -23.13 6.40
CA ILE A 33 -3.21 -22.90 7.64
C ILE A 33 -4.06 -23.14 8.89
N ASP A 34 -3.39 -23.55 9.95
CA ASP A 34 -3.87 -23.43 11.33
C ASP A 34 -3.38 -22.08 11.88
N LEU A 35 -4.30 -21.26 12.39
CA LEU A 35 -4.03 -19.87 12.76
C LEU A 35 -4.43 -19.62 14.22
N SER A 36 -3.44 -19.32 15.04
CA SER A 36 -3.61 -18.79 16.40
C SER A 36 -3.13 -17.35 16.47
N ILE A 37 -3.84 -16.53 17.25
CA ILE A 37 -3.51 -15.11 17.42
C ILE A 37 -3.32 -14.85 18.91
N ARG A 38 -2.21 -14.23 19.29
CA ARG A 38 -1.93 -13.80 20.65
C ARG A 38 -2.01 -12.29 20.73
N TYR A 39 -2.73 -11.79 21.72
CA TYR A 39 -2.71 -10.37 22.03
C TYR A 39 -1.51 -10.06 22.92
N THR A 40 -0.63 -9.15 22.49
CA THR A 40 0.59 -8.80 23.23
C THR A 40 0.37 -7.76 24.32
N GLY A 41 -0.86 -7.25 24.52
CA GLY A 41 -1.14 -6.23 25.53
C GLY A 41 -0.65 -4.82 25.16
N GLU A 42 -0.01 -4.65 24.00
CA GLU A 42 0.57 -3.38 23.57
C GLU A 42 -0.53 -2.35 23.26
N LYS A 43 -0.47 -1.20 23.94
CA LYS A 43 -1.44 -0.12 23.79
C LYS A 43 -1.42 0.41 22.35
N THR A 44 -2.61 0.61 21.79
CA THR A 44 -2.85 1.43 20.59
C THR A 44 -2.19 2.80 20.78
N GLY A 45 -1.12 3.10 20.04
CA GLY A 45 -0.57 4.47 20.01
C GLY A 45 0.93 4.63 19.77
N ALA A 46 1.77 3.59 19.85
CA ALA A 46 3.23 3.78 19.74
C ALA A 46 4.01 2.68 18.98
N THR A 47 3.34 1.62 18.53
CA THR A 47 4.02 0.46 17.92
C THR A 47 4.03 0.57 16.40
N LYS A 48 5.24 0.46 15.83
CA LYS A 48 5.46 0.45 14.38
C LYS A 48 4.74 -0.77 13.77
N PRO A 49 4.13 -0.67 12.57
CA PRO A 49 3.39 -1.77 11.94
C PRO A 49 4.30 -2.89 11.42
N VAL A 50 4.88 -3.62 12.36
CA VAL A 50 5.79 -4.73 12.17
C VAL A 50 5.18 -5.93 12.89
N LEU A 51 4.69 -6.90 12.12
CA LEU A 51 4.02 -8.09 12.65
C LEU A 51 5.04 -9.22 12.86
N LYS A 52 5.05 -9.78 14.06
CA LYS A 52 5.82 -10.99 14.39
C LYS A 52 4.93 -12.21 14.26
N VAL A 53 5.46 -13.24 13.59
CA VAL A 53 4.77 -14.49 13.31
C VAL A 53 5.69 -15.67 13.60
N LYS A 54 5.19 -16.66 14.33
CA LYS A 54 5.86 -17.96 14.47
C LYS A 54 5.24 -18.97 13.50
N ILE A 55 6.06 -19.61 12.68
CA ILE A 55 5.61 -20.59 11.67
C ILE A 55 6.12 -21.98 12.03
N ASN A 56 5.21 -22.96 12.06
CA ASN A 56 5.45 -24.38 12.38
C ASN A 56 6.17 -24.58 13.72
N ASN A 57 5.95 -23.68 14.68
CA ASN A 57 6.69 -23.60 15.95
C ASN A 57 8.22 -23.52 15.80
N LYS A 58 8.74 -23.26 14.59
CA LYS A 58 10.16 -23.35 14.24
C LYS A 58 10.73 -22.00 13.84
N TYR A 59 10.07 -21.31 12.90
CA TYR A 59 10.61 -20.09 12.31
C TYR A 59 10.01 -18.83 12.94
N LYS A 60 10.87 -17.87 13.26
CA LYS A 60 10.51 -16.50 13.60
C LYS A 60 10.48 -15.67 12.32
N VAL A 61 9.31 -15.12 12.01
CA VAL A 61 9.08 -14.38 10.77
C VAL A 61 8.56 -12.99 11.09
N ILE A 62 9.10 -12.00 10.39
CA ILE A 62 8.69 -10.61 10.52
C ILE A 62 8.09 -10.13 9.21
N TYR A 63 6.93 -9.50 9.29
CA TYR A 63 6.35 -8.70 8.22
C TYR A 63 6.46 -7.23 8.56
N ASP A 64 7.29 -6.50 7.84
CA ASP A 64 7.48 -5.06 8.02
C ASP A 64 6.77 -4.27 6.91
N THR A 65 5.72 -3.56 7.31
CA THR A 65 4.88 -2.75 6.42
C THR A 65 5.19 -1.24 6.48
N LEU A 66 6.23 -0.84 7.20
CA LEU A 66 6.71 0.55 7.28
C LEU A 66 7.10 1.10 5.90
N ASP A 67 6.76 2.38 5.70
CA ASP A 67 7.29 3.20 4.61
C ASP A 67 8.77 3.52 4.87
N GLY A 68 9.65 3.04 3.99
CA GLY A 68 11.08 3.27 4.08
C GLY A 68 11.74 2.64 5.31
N LEU A 69 12.84 3.25 5.76
CA LEU A 69 13.70 2.78 6.85
C LEU A 69 13.51 3.68 8.08
N ASN A 70 12.44 3.47 8.84
CA ASN A 70 12.01 4.38 9.93
C ASN A 70 11.51 3.65 11.19
N TRP A 71 12.14 2.53 11.54
CA TRP A 71 11.91 1.78 12.79
C TRP A 71 12.13 2.65 14.04
N ILE A 72 13.20 3.46 14.05
CA ILE A 72 13.52 4.39 15.12
C ILE A 72 13.57 5.83 14.59
N LYS A 73 13.45 6.79 15.51
CA LYS A 73 13.71 8.20 15.19
C LYS A 73 15.22 8.37 15.00
N GLY A 74 15.63 8.81 13.82
CA GLY A 74 17.03 8.93 13.46
C GLY A 74 17.23 8.99 11.94
N SER A 75 18.49 8.99 11.53
CA SER A 75 18.88 8.87 10.12
C SER A 75 18.57 7.48 9.55
N ILE A 76 18.75 7.34 8.23
CA ILE A 76 18.70 6.03 7.56
C ILE A 76 19.78 5.11 8.15
N GLU A 77 20.97 5.63 8.44
CA GLU A 77 22.07 4.85 9.00
C GLU A 77 21.77 4.36 10.43
N ASP A 78 21.18 5.19 11.28
CA ASP A 78 20.73 4.79 12.62
C ASP A 78 19.74 3.62 12.54
N ASN A 79 18.80 3.71 11.59
CA ASN A 79 17.80 2.68 11.35
C ASN A 79 18.40 1.35 10.85
N LEU A 80 19.40 1.43 9.96
CA LEU A 80 20.11 0.25 9.46
C LEU A 80 20.95 -0.41 10.56
N ASN A 81 21.62 0.39 11.41
CA ASN A 81 22.37 -0.11 12.56
C ASN A 81 21.46 -0.73 13.63
N TYR A 82 20.28 -0.15 13.84
CA TYR A 82 19.26 -0.71 14.72
C TYR A 82 18.83 -2.11 14.27
N ILE A 83 18.52 -2.28 12.98
CA ILE A 83 18.17 -3.60 12.42
C ILE A 83 19.31 -4.60 12.61
N LYS A 84 20.55 -4.20 12.33
CA LYS A 84 21.72 -5.08 12.46
C LYS A 84 21.89 -5.67 13.87
N THR A 85 21.49 -4.92 14.89
CA THR A 85 21.76 -5.25 16.31
C THR A 85 20.56 -5.79 17.07
N HIS A 86 19.33 -5.47 16.65
CA HIS A 86 18.12 -5.80 17.39
C HIS A 86 17.19 -6.78 16.65
N LEU A 87 17.52 -7.16 15.40
CA LEU A 87 16.71 -8.09 14.64
C LEU A 87 16.94 -9.54 15.10
N ASP A 88 15.85 -10.18 15.52
CA ASP A 88 15.77 -11.62 15.84
C ASP A 88 14.67 -12.26 14.98
N ALA A 89 15.03 -12.70 13.77
CA ALA A 89 14.13 -13.36 12.84
C ALA A 89 14.89 -14.26 11.86
N ASP A 90 14.30 -15.40 11.51
CA ASP A 90 14.81 -16.28 10.45
C ASP A 90 14.43 -15.74 9.06
N PHE A 91 13.24 -15.14 8.94
CA PHE A 91 12.72 -14.58 7.70
C PHE A 91 12.14 -13.19 7.90
N TYR A 92 12.39 -12.29 6.95
CA TYR A 92 11.97 -10.90 7.02
C TYR A 92 11.37 -10.44 5.69
N PHE A 93 10.09 -10.10 5.69
CA PHE A 93 9.39 -9.59 4.51
C PHE A 93 9.18 -8.09 4.65
N LYS A 94 9.81 -7.31 3.77
CA LYS A 94 9.82 -5.84 3.84
C LYS A 94 9.02 -5.23 2.70
N ARG A 95 8.08 -4.33 2.99
CA ARG A 95 7.35 -3.56 1.97
C ARG A 95 8.27 -2.63 1.18
N SER A 96 9.05 -1.80 1.87
CA SER A 96 10.07 -0.92 1.28
C SER A 96 11.41 -1.65 1.10
N TYR A 97 11.39 -2.76 0.37
CA TYR A 97 12.56 -3.61 0.17
C TYR A 97 13.49 -3.04 -0.92
N SER A 98 14.79 -3.12 -0.68
CA SER A 98 15.83 -2.84 -1.65
C SER A 98 17.02 -3.75 -1.36
N LYS A 99 17.63 -4.35 -2.39
CA LYS A 99 18.83 -5.18 -2.21
C LYS A 99 19.96 -4.48 -1.44
N ASN A 100 20.04 -3.16 -1.49
CA ASN A 100 21.07 -2.37 -0.81
C ASN A 100 21.02 -2.50 0.73
N ILE A 101 19.87 -2.90 1.30
CA ILE A 101 19.72 -3.05 2.75
C ILE A 101 20.26 -4.39 3.26
N LEU A 102 20.44 -5.39 2.38
CA LEU A 102 20.76 -6.76 2.78
C LEU A 102 22.04 -6.88 3.61
N LYS A 103 23.04 -6.04 3.33
CA LYS A 103 24.32 -6.01 4.07
C LYS A 103 24.19 -5.63 5.55
N TYR A 104 23.05 -5.08 5.97
CA TYR A 104 22.78 -4.70 7.35
C TYR A 104 21.96 -5.74 8.10
N PHE A 105 21.42 -6.76 7.42
CA PHE A 105 20.68 -7.82 8.07
C PHE A 105 21.63 -8.91 8.58
N PRO A 106 21.32 -9.56 9.72
CA PRO A 106 22.09 -10.70 10.19
C PRO A 106 22.17 -11.82 9.15
N SER A 107 23.30 -12.51 9.05
CA SER A 107 23.54 -13.54 8.03
C SER A 107 22.59 -14.74 8.09
N HIS A 108 21.99 -15.00 9.25
CA HIS A 108 20.98 -16.05 9.43
C HIS A 108 19.57 -15.63 8.97
N CYS A 109 19.33 -14.33 8.76
CA CYS A 109 18.03 -13.78 8.42
C CYS A 109 17.87 -13.66 6.89
N LYS A 110 16.88 -14.35 6.31
CA LYS A 110 16.56 -14.23 4.88
C LYS A 110 15.55 -13.12 4.65
N VAL A 111 15.90 -12.16 3.79
CA VAL A 111 15.10 -10.93 3.58
C VAL A 111 14.50 -10.91 2.17
N TYR A 112 13.20 -10.65 2.10
CA TYR A 112 12.43 -10.67 0.85
C TYR A 112 11.56 -9.42 0.69
N PRO A 113 11.23 -9.03 -0.56
CA PRO A 113 10.21 -8.03 -0.80
C PRO A 113 8.83 -8.59 -0.41
N LEU A 114 8.09 -7.84 0.41
CA LEU A 114 6.71 -8.16 0.79
C LEU A 114 5.72 -7.81 -0.33
N GLY A 115 5.96 -6.70 -1.02
CA GLY A 115 5.14 -6.24 -2.14
C GLY A 115 4.29 -5.00 -1.85
N LEU A 116 3.22 -4.84 -2.62
CA LEU A 116 2.30 -3.71 -2.54
C LEU A 116 1.36 -3.86 -1.33
N ASN A 117 0.91 -2.72 -0.79
CA ASN A 117 -0.02 -2.67 0.33
C ASN A 117 -1.20 -1.75 0.04
N TYR A 118 -2.36 -2.08 0.58
CA TYR A 118 -3.58 -1.27 0.57
C TYR A 118 -4.47 -1.67 1.74
N TYR A 119 -5.33 -0.75 2.19
CA TYR A 119 -6.26 -1.05 3.27
C TYR A 119 -7.38 -1.97 2.78
N VAL A 120 -7.44 -3.16 3.35
CA VAL A 120 -8.48 -4.15 3.10
C VAL A 120 -8.74 -4.92 4.38
N GLU A 121 -10.01 -5.19 4.62
CA GLU A 121 -10.45 -5.91 5.80
C GLU A 121 -11.03 -7.26 5.38
N SER A 122 -11.14 -8.14 6.37
CA SER A 122 -11.90 -9.36 6.24
C SER A 122 -13.13 -9.28 7.14
N GLU A 123 -14.21 -9.93 6.70
CA GLU A 123 -15.48 -9.98 7.42
C GLU A 123 -15.34 -10.58 8.83
N ASP A 124 -14.41 -11.54 9.03
CA ASP A 124 -14.26 -12.24 10.31
C ASP A 124 -13.03 -11.81 11.15
N PHE A 125 -12.14 -10.94 10.64
CA PHE A 125 -10.95 -10.53 11.40
C PHE A 125 -11.33 -9.74 12.65
N TYR A 126 -12.50 -9.10 12.62
CA TYR A 126 -13.10 -8.39 13.73
C TYR A 126 -13.45 -9.28 14.94
N PHE A 127 -13.45 -10.61 14.80
CA PHE A 127 -13.89 -11.52 15.87
C PHE A 127 -12.79 -12.25 16.64
N VAL A 128 -11.52 -12.20 16.21
CA VAL A 128 -10.44 -12.99 16.86
C VAL A 128 -9.82 -12.31 18.09
N GLY A 129 -10.35 -11.16 18.53
CA GLY A 129 -9.92 -10.47 19.75
C GLY A 129 -11.02 -10.16 20.78
N ILE A 130 -12.28 -10.57 20.56
CA ILE A 130 -13.43 -10.06 21.33
C ILE A 130 -14.09 -11.12 22.24
N LYS A 131 -13.69 -12.39 22.15
CA LYS A 131 -14.11 -13.40 23.13
C LYS A 131 -13.03 -13.59 24.19
N GLU A 132 -13.05 -12.73 25.22
CA GLU A 132 -12.99 -13.10 26.66
C GLU A 132 -12.51 -11.97 27.60
N SER A 133 -12.00 -10.82 27.13
CA SER A 133 -11.38 -9.84 28.04
C SER A 133 -11.87 -8.41 27.95
N ILE A 134 -12.96 -8.09 27.24
CA ILE A 134 -13.34 -6.68 27.08
C ILE A 134 -14.86 -6.39 27.06
N LYS A 135 -15.49 -6.44 28.24
CA LYS A 135 -16.83 -5.82 28.44
C LYS A 135 -16.78 -4.28 28.51
N HIS A 136 -15.60 -3.69 28.70
CA HIS A 136 -15.44 -2.24 28.92
C HIS A 136 -15.09 -1.45 27.64
N TYR A 137 -14.15 -1.91 26.81
CA TYR A 137 -13.79 -1.20 25.56
C TYR A 137 -14.79 -1.38 24.42
N ILE A 138 -15.71 -2.35 24.47
CA ILE A 138 -16.82 -2.39 23.51
C ILE A 138 -17.61 -1.09 23.60
N LYS A 139 -17.74 -0.50 24.79
CA LYS A 139 -18.44 0.79 24.96
C LYS A 139 -17.67 1.96 24.36
N GLU A 140 -16.34 1.99 24.50
CA GLU A 140 -15.49 3.06 23.93
C GLU A 140 -15.29 2.92 22.42
N ILE A 141 -15.04 1.71 21.91
CA ILE A 141 -14.95 1.43 20.47
C ILE A 141 -16.29 1.71 19.80
N TYR A 142 -17.41 1.30 20.40
CA TYR A 142 -18.75 1.57 19.88
C TYR A 142 -19.08 3.07 19.87
N VAL A 143 -18.60 3.84 20.85
CA VAL A 143 -18.74 5.30 20.89
C VAL A 143 -17.83 5.96 19.85
N ILE A 144 -16.60 5.48 19.65
CA ILE A 144 -15.66 5.98 18.62
C ILE A 144 -16.17 5.67 17.20
N THR A 145 -16.68 4.47 16.95
CA THR A 145 -17.28 4.10 15.65
C THR A 145 -18.56 4.88 15.36
N LYS A 146 -19.33 5.24 16.40
CA LYS A 146 -20.55 6.06 16.27
C LYS A 146 -20.24 7.55 16.06
N ILE A 147 -19.13 8.06 16.61
CA ILE A 147 -18.69 9.45 16.45
C ILE A 147 -18.01 9.68 15.09
N LEU A 148 -17.36 8.67 14.49
CA LEU A 148 -16.57 8.84 13.26
C LEU A 148 -17.31 8.70 11.93
N LYS A 149 -18.59 8.32 11.86
CA LYS A 149 -19.32 8.13 10.57
C LYS A 149 -18.60 7.22 9.54
N ILE A 150 -17.63 6.39 9.95
CA ILE A 150 -16.91 5.45 9.08
C ILE A 150 -17.69 4.13 9.08
N ASN A 151 -18.72 4.06 8.23
CA ASN A 151 -19.64 2.94 8.22
C ASN A 151 -19.56 2.14 6.91
N LYS A 152 -18.34 1.83 6.44
CA LYS A 152 -18.10 0.81 5.41
C LYS A 152 -16.74 0.14 5.61
N ASN A 153 -16.77 -1.13 5.99
CA ASN A 153 -15.63 -2.02 5.79
C ASN A 153 -15.40 -2.18 4.28
N PHE A 154 -14.14 -2.34 3.86
CA PHE A 154 -13.79 -2.56 2.46
C PHE A 154 -13.10 -3.91 2.29
N TYR A 155 -13.72 -4.79 1.51
CA TYR A 155 -13.27 -6.15 1.27
C TYR A 155 -12.56 -6.25 -0.08
N THR A 156 -11.87 -7.36 -0.31
CA THR A 156 -11.12 -7.62 -1.57
C THR A 156 -11.94 -7.30 -2.83
N ASN A 157 -13.18 -7.76 -2.90
CA ASN A 157 -14.08 -7.54 -4.04
C ASN A 157 -14.41 -6.05 -4.31
N ASP A 158 -14.31 -5.18 -3.30
CA ASP A 158 -14.54 -3.74 -3.49
C ASP A 158 -13.45 -3.11 -4.36
N PHE A 159 -12.24 -3.67 -4.36
CA PHE A 159 -11.10 -3.21 -5.15
C PHE A 159 -11.02 -3.88 -6.53
N GLU A 160 -11.39 -5.16 -6.58
CA GLU A 160 -11.17 -6.00 -7.75
C GLU A 160 -11.99 -5.55 -8.96
N PHE A 161 -11.32 -5.52 -10.11
CA PHE A 161 -11.95 -5.29 -11.41
C PHE A 161 -11.10 -5.87 -12.54
N TYR A 162 -11.74 -6.31 -13.61
CA TYR A 162 -11.10 -6.95 -14.77
C TYR A 162 -10.40 -5.92 -15.68
N PRO A 163 -9.40 -6.33 -16.50
CA PRO A 163 -8.70 -5.45 -17.45
C PRO A 163 -9.59 -5.04 -18.64
N PHE A 164 -10.69 -4.36 -18.35
CA PHE A 164 -11.66 -3.86 -19.32
C PHE A 164 -11.24 -2.49 -19.84
N VAL A 165 -10.98 -2.41 -21.15
CA VAL A 165 -10.71 -1.15 -21.87
C VAL A 165 -12.04 -0.52 -22.28
N SER A 166 -12.31 0.69 -21.80
CA SER A 166 -13.53 1.42 -22.14
C SER A 166 -13.41 2.08 -23.51
N LYS A 167 -14.55 2.38 -24.13
CA LYS A 167 -14.63 3.08 -25.42
C LYS A 167 -13.85 4.40 -25.39
N GLU A 168 -14.08 5.19 -24.35
CA GLU A 168 -13.30 6.38 -24.03
C GLU A 168 -12.25 6.05 -22.97
N THR A 169 -10.99 6.42 -23.20
CA THR A 169 -9.90 6.23 -22.22
C THR A 169 -9.82 7.42 -21.29
N LYS A 170 -10.35 7.23 -20.08
CA LYS A 170 -10.33 8.23 -19.00
C LYS A 170 -9.11 8.06 -18.10
N ILE A 171 -8.65 9.18 -17.57
CA ILE A 171 -7.43 9.31 -16.76
C ILE A 171 -7.81 9.79 -15.36
N LEU A 172 -7.29 9.10 -14.33
CA LEU A 172 -7.56 9.41 -12.93
C LEU A 172 -6.29 9.89 -12.22
N PHE A 173 -6.36 11.04 -11.54
CA PHE A 173 -5.29 11.45 -10.62
C PHE A 173 -5.80 12.25 -9.42
N PHE A 174 -6.04 11.56 -8.31
CA PHE A 174 -6.24 12.20 -7.01
C PHE A 174 -5.00 12.05 -6.14
N THR A 175 -4.61 13.12 -5.48
CA THR A 175 -3.52 13.10 -4.49
C THR A 175 -3.81 14.10 -3.38
N ARG A 176 -3.16 13.92 -2.24
CA ARG A 176 -3.07 14.93 -1.19
C ARG A 176 -1.73 15.65 -1.26
N LEU A 177 -1.58 16.74 -0.51
CA LEU A 177 -0.29 17.33 -0.22
C LEU A 177 0.25 16.78 1.12
N TRP A 178 1.57 16.77 1.28
CA TRP A 178 2.25 16.31 2.49
C TRP A 178 2.71 17.47 3.36
N THR A 179 2.57 17.32 4.67
CA THR A 179 3.03 18.30 5.67
C THR A 179 4.52 18.11 5.96
N PRO A 180 5.32 19.17 5.98
CA PRO A 180 6.61 19.16 6.66
C PRO A 180 6.42 19.40 8.16
N ASP A 181 5.76 18.49 8.88
CA ASP A 181 5.62 18.59 10.36
C ASP A 181 6.83 17.97 11.11
N ASP A 182 7.10 18.53 12.30
CA ASP A 182 8.27 18.45 13.21
C ASP A 182 8.85 17.06 13.57
N ILE A 183 8.29 15.97 13.06
CA ILE A 183 8.71 14.59 13.34
C ILE A 183 9.73 14.11 12.30
N ILE A 184 9.64 14.63 11.08
CA ILE A 184 10.48 14.23 9.97
C ILE A 184 11.64 15.22 9.91
N GLY A 185 12.85 14.78 10.28
CA GLY A 185 14.02 15.66 10.40
C GLY A 185 14.24 16.55 9.17
N LYS A 186 14.94 17.70 9.36
CA LYS A 186 15.16 18.76 8.35
C LYS A 186 15.49 18.25 6.93
N HIS A 187 16.13 17.09 6.82
CA HIS A 187 16.49 16.41 5.57
C HIS A 187 15.32 16.09 4.63
N PHE A 188 14.07 16.02 5.12
CA PHE A 188 12.92 15.66 4.29
C PHE A 188 12.08 16.85 3.82
N LYS A 189 12.36 18.06 4.32
CA LYS A 189 11.55 19.24 3.99
C LYS A 189 11.59 19.57 2.49
N SER A 190 12.78 19.62 1.89
CA SER A 190 12.95 19.89 0.45
C SER A 190 12.33 18.80 -0.42
N GLN A 191 12.39 17.54 0.01
CA GLN A 191 11.71 16.44 -0.67
C GLN A 191 10.19 16.63 -0.64
N ILE A 192 9.61 17.00 0.51
CA ILE A 192 8.17 17.22 0.66
C ILE A 192 7.70 18.39 -0.21
N GLU A 193 8.44 19.51 -0.21
CA GLU A 193 8.17 20.67 -1.05
C GLU A 193 8.17 20.29 -2.53
N SER A 194 9.21 19.59 -2.98
CA SER A 194 9.31 19.10 -4.36
C SER A 194 8.17 18.16 -4.75
N ILE A 195 7.79 17.21 -3.87
CA ILE A 195 6.65 16.30 -4.12
C ILE A 195 5.36 17.10 -4.28
N ASN A 196 5.11 18.08 -3.41
CA ASN A 196 3.88 18.88 -3.45
C ASN A 196 3.81 19.76 -4.71
N GLU A 197 4.90 20.42 -5.07
CA GLU A 197 5.00 21.22 -6.29
C GLU A 197 4.78 20.38 -7.55
N ASN A 198 5.43 19.21 -7.63
CA ASN A 198 5.28 18.29 -8.75
C ASN A 198 3.83 17.79 -8.87
N ARG A 199 3.18 17.43 -7.75
CA ARG A 199 1.77 17.02 -7.75
C ARG A 199 0.84 18.08 -8.32
N VAL A 200 1.00 19.34 -7.90
CA VAL A 200 0.24 20.48 -8.42
C VAL A 200 0.49 20.66 -9.92
N ARG A 201 1.77 20.64 -10.32
CA ARG A 201 2.19 20.77 -11.72
C ARG A 201 1.55 19.69 -12.60
N TYR A 202 1.64 18.43 -12.20
CA TYR A 202 1.09 17.30 -12.94
C TYR A 202 -0.44 17.36 -13.07
N ILE A 203 -1.17 17.77 -12.02
CA ILE A 203 -2.62 17.97 -12.10
C ILE A 203 -2.96 19.06 -13.12
N LYS A 204 -2.27 20.21 -13.08
CA LYS A 204 -2.50 21.33 -14.01
C LYS A 204 -2.24 20.90 -15.45
N ALA A 205 -1.14 20.21 -15.70
CA ALA A 205 -0.78 19.70 -17.01
C ALA A 205 -1.84 18.73 -17.55
N CYS A 206 -2.28 17.76 -16.72
CA CYS A 206 -3.30 16.81 -17.14
C CYS A 206 -4.66 17.48 -17.39
N LYS A 207 -5.08 18.43 -16.54
CA LYS A 207 -6.31 19.21 -16.77
C LYS A 207 -6.25 19.95 -18.10
N LYS A 208 -5.12 20.61 -18.40
CA LYS A 208 -4.90 21.38 -19.63
C LYS A 208 -4.94 20.49 -20.88
N GLU A 209 -4.26 19.35 -20.85
CA GLU A 209 -4.09 18.47 -22.01
C GLU A 209 -5.33 17.61 -22.29
N PHE A 210 -5.97 17.08 -21.25
CA PHE A 210 -6.97 16.02 -21.41
C PHE A 210 -8.41 16.47 -21.15
N GLY A 211 -8.63 17.66 -20.61
CA GLY A 211 -9.96 18.24 -20.37
C GLY A 211 -10.93 17.23 -19.73
N ASP A 212 -12.05 16.98 -20.42
CA ASP A 212 -13.12 16.10 -19.94
C ASP A 212 -12.73 14.63 -19.78
N CYS A 213 -11.64 14.18 -20.42
CA CYS A 213 -11.11 12.83 -20.23
C CYS A 213 -10.35 12.67 -18.90
N PHE A 214 -10.06 13.76 -18.18
CA PHE A 214 -9.30 13.74 -16.93
C PHE A 214 -10.18 14.01 -15.70
N THR A 215 -10.13 13.09 -14.74
CA THR A 215 -10.71 13.26 -13.41
C THR A 215 -9.58 13.33 -12.39
N GLY A 216 -9.35 14.49 -11.78
CA GLY A 216 -8.27 14.61 -10.81
C GLY A 216 -8.20 15.95 -10.08
N GLY A 217 -7.41 15.97 -9.01
CA GLY A 217 -7.27 17.11 -8.12
C GLY A 217 -6.66 16.78 -6.77
N LEU A 218 -6.63 17.79 -5.90
CA LEU A 218 -6.16 17.71 -4.53
C LEU A 218 -7.31 17.30 -3.60
N GLU A 219 -7.07 16.32 -2.75
CA GLU A 219 -8.03 15.92 -1.72
C GLU A 219 -8.35 17.10 -0.78
N ASN A 220 -9.64 17.31 -0.50
CA ASN A 220 -10.09 18.31 0.46
C ASN A 220 -9.84 17.83 1.90
N ASP A 221 -8.58 17.91 2.31
CA ASP A 221 -8.13 17.72 3.69
C ASP A 221 -7.60 19.03 4.28
N THR A 222 -7.53 19.11 5.60
CA THR A 222 -7.13 20.34 6.31
C THR A 222 -5.82 20.93 5.77
N TYR A 223 -4.87 20.08 5.41
CA TYR A 223 -3.56 20.53 4.94
C TYR A 223 -3.56 21.03 3.51
N SER A 224 -4.17 20.30 2.59
CA SER A 224 -4.26 20.67 1.19
C SER A 224 -4.98 22.02 1.05
N ASN A 225 -5.99 22.29 1.89
CA ASN A 225 -6.62 23.61 1.97
C ASN A 225 -5.66 24.72 2.42
N LEU A 226 -4.83 24.47 3.43
CA LEU A 226 -3.90 25.48 3.96
C LEU A 226 -2.76 25.78 2.96
N HIS A 227 -2.22 24.76 2.31
CA HIS A 227 -1.02 24.88 1.48
C HIS A 227 -1.30 25.11 -0.01
N ALA A 228 -2.48 24.79 -0.50
CA ALA A 228 -2.84 25.06 -1.90
C ALA A 228 -2.68 26.55 -2.25
N LYS A 229 -2.95 27.46 -1.30
CA LYS A 229 -2.77 28.91 -1.50
C LYS A 229 -1.34 29.31 -1.80
N GLY A 230 -0.36 28.75 -1.09
CA GLY A 230 1.06 29.01 -1.34
C GLY A 230 1.54 28.50 -2.71
N LEU A 231 0.80 27.56 -3.31
CA LEU A 231 1.10 26.94 -4.59
C LEU A 231 0.19 27.42 -5.74
N ASN A 232 -0.68 28.43 -5.49
CA ASN A 232 -1.73 28.88 -6.40
C ASN A 232 -2.54 27.70 -6.99
N ALA A 233 -3.05 26.85 -6.10
CA ALA A 233 -3.66 25.56 -6.43
C ALA A 233 -5.02 25.34 -5.75
N GLU A 234 -5.65 26.40 -5.25
CA GLU A 234 -6.95 26.32 -4.57
C GLU A 234 -8.05 25.78 -5.50
N ASP A 235 -7.97 26.11 -6.79
CA ASP A 235 -8.84 25.62 -7.86
C ASP A 235 -8.67 24.12 -8.15
N LEU A 236 -7.62 23.50 -7.60
CA LEU A 236 -7.37 22.06 -7.74
C LEU A 236 -8.02 21.24 -6.63
N ILE A 237 -8.50 21.86 -5.55
CA ILE A 237 -9.14 21.15 -4.44
C ILE A 237 -10.49 20.60 -4.92
N VAL A 238 -10.66 19.28 -4.82
CA VAL A 238 -11.89 18.59 -5.24
C VAL A 238 -12.80 18.28 -4.06
N PRO A 239 -14.13 18.25 -4.26
CA PRO A 239 -15.07 17.96 -3.19
C PRO A 239 -14.87 16.54 -2.62
N TYR A 240 -15.07 16.38 -1.31
CA TYR A 240 -14.96 15.09 -0.61
C TYR A 240 -15.88 14.00 -1.20
N SER A 241 -16.97 14.38 -1.85
CA SER A 241 -17.87 13.45 -2.54
C SER A 241 -17.17 12.66 -3.67
N LEU A 242 -16.08 13.18 -4.23
CA LEU A 242 -15.27 12.48 -5.24
C LEU A 242 -14.15 11.62 -4.64
N THR A 243 -13.64 12.00 -3.47
CA THR A 243 -12.46 11.38 -2.85
C THR A 243 -12.79 10.46 -1.67
N ASN A 244 -14.04 10.45 -1.19
CA ASN A 244 -14.45 9.48 -0.19
C ASN A 244 -14.23 8.05 -0.72
N ARG A 245 -13.92 7.14 0.19
CA ARG A 245 -13.38 5.82 -0.14
C ARG A 245 -14.26 5.03 -1.12
N LYS A 246 -15.58 4.97 -0.89
CA LYS A 246 -16.49 4.22 -1.78
C LYS A 246 -16.55 4.84 -3.18
N THR A 247 -16.71 6.16 -3.26
CA THR A 247 -16.71 6.84 -4.58
C THR A 247 -15.38 6.62 -5.28
N PHE A 248 -14.26 6.81 -4.58
CA PHE A 248 -12.94 6.65 -5.17
C PHE A 248 -12.71 5.25 -5.76
N LEU A 249 -13.06 4.18 -5.03
CA LEU A 249 -12.94 2.81 -5.55
C LEU A 249 -13.81 2.59 -6.80
N ASN A 250 -15.04 3.09 -6.82
CA ASN A 250 -15.88 3.05 -8.01
C ASN A 250 -15.28 3.88 -9.17
N THR A 251 -14.71 5.04 -8.86
CA THR A 251 -14.06 5.91 -9.86
C THR A 251 -12.89 5.19 -10.50
N ILE A 252 -12.02 4.50 -9.75
CA ILE A 252 -10.91 3.71 -10.32
C ILE A 252 -11.42 2.77 -11.41
N LYS A 253 -12.49 2.00 -11.14
CA LYS A 253 -13.04 1.00 -12.08
C LYS A 253 -13.54 1.62 -13.39
N ASN A 254 -13.95 2.89 -13.36
CA ASN A 254 -14.43 3.64 -14.52
C ASN A 254 -13.34 4.38 -15.32
N HIS A 255 -12.07 4.24 -14.92
CA HIS A 255 -10.92 4.80 -15.63
C HIS A 255 -10.02 3.67 -16.14
N ASN A 256 -9.29 3.87 -17.25
CA ASN A 256 -8.31 2.86 -17.69
C ASN A 256 -6.89 3.22 -17.22
N ILE A 257 -6.57 4.52 -17.18
CA ILE A 257 -5.26 5.05 -16.80
C ILE A 257 -5.38 5.69 -15.42
N CYS A 258 -4.50 5.31 -14.49
CA CYS A 258 -4.43 5.88 -13.16
C CYS A 258 -3.02 6.37 -12.86
N ILE A 259 -2.91 7.63 -12.44
CA ILE A 259 -1.64 8.29 -12.14
C ILE A 259 -1.40 8.21 -10.64
N THR A 260 -0.16 7.97 -10.24
CA THR A 260 0.28 8.10 -8.85
C THR A 260 1.74 8.55 -8.78
N THR A 261 2.09 9.19 -7.67
CA THR A 261 3.43 9.74 -7.43
C THR A 261 4.05 9.06 -6.22
N THR A 262 5.35 9.24 -6.08
CA THR A 262 6.14 8.75 -4.95
C THR A 262 5.56 9.26 -3.63
N GLY A 263 5.50 8.36 -2.65
CA GLY A 263 5.11 8.68 -1.28
C GLY A 263 6.26 9.28 -0.48
N LEU A 264 5.99 9.59 0.80
CA LEU A 264 7.07 9.93 1.73
C LEU A 264 8.07 8.77 1.85
N HIS A 265 9.32 9.08 2.16
CA HIS A 265 10.41 8.09 2.25
C HIS A 265 10.58 7.25 0.98
N ASN A 266 10.32 7.83 -0.20
CA ASN A 266 10.35 7.15 -1.50
C ASN A 266 9.38 5.95 -1.59
N SER A 267 8.33 5.92 -0.77
CA SER A 267 7.46 4.75 -0.68
C SER A 267 6.51 4.61 -1.87
N ILE A 268 6.08 3.36 -2.10
CA ILE A 268 5.03 3.06 -3.07
C ILE A 268 3.69 3.28 -2.37
N GLY A 269 2.96 4.34 -2.75
CA GLY A 269 1.69 4.72 -2.11
C GLY A 269 0.61 3.64 -2.27
N TRP A 270 -0.33 3.57 -1.32
CA TRP A 270 -1.36 2.52 -1.31
C TRP A 270 -2.28 2.53 -2.54
N LYS A 271 -2.53 3.70 -3.13
CA LYS A 271 -3.27 3.84 -4.39
C LYS A 271 -2.65 2.99 -5.51
N PHE A 272 -1.34 2.80 -5.50
CA PHE A 272 -0.68 1.93 -6.47
C PHE A 272 -1.22 0.48 -6.36
N GLY A 273 -1.28 -0.08 -5.15
CA GLY A 273 -1.85 -1.41 -4.90
C GLY A 273 -3.32 -1.51 -5.30
N GLU A 274 -4.09 -0.44 -5.05
CA GLU A 274 -5.52 -0.35 -5.41
C GLU A 274 -5.73 -0.32 -6.93
N TYR A 275 -4.86 0.38 -7.67
CA TYR A 275 -4.90 0.41 -9.13
C TYR A 275 -4.53 -0.95 -9.74
N VAL A 276 -3.56 -1.65 -9.14
CA VAL A 276 -3.22 -3.03 -9.56
C VAL A 276 -4.41 -3.96 -9.27
N ALA A 277 -5.06 -3.86 -8.11
CA ALA A 277 -6.25 -4.66 -7.77
C ALA A 277 -7.41 -4.44 -8.76
N ALA A 278 -7.58 -3.20 -9.23
CA ALA A 278 -8.56 -2.87 -10.25
C ALA A 278 -8.07 -3.14 -11.69
N SER A 279 -6.88 -3.73 -11.89
CA SER A 279 -6.29 -4.00 -13.21
C SER A 279 -6.17 -2.77 -14.12
N ARG A 280 -5.79 -1.62 -13.57
CA ARG A 280 -5.61 -0.37 -14.33
C ARG A 280 -4.21 -0.28 -14.93
N ALA A 281 -4.07 0.47 -16.01
CA ALA A 281 -2.76 0.91 -16.47
C ALA A 281 -2.29 2.05 -15.55
N ILE A 282 -1.05 1.93 -15.07
CA ILE A 282 -0.50 2.85 -14.08
C ILE A 282 0.59 3.68 -14.74
N VAL A 283 0.52 4.99 -14.54
CA VAL A 283 1.58 5.93 -14.91
C VAL A 283 2.14 6.51 -13.61
N SER A 284 3.42 6.29 -13.33
CA SER A 284 4.01 6.65 -12.04
C SER A 284 5.46 7.09 -12.16
N GLU A 285 5.95 7.81 -11.16
CA GLU A 285 7.39 8.00 -10.99
C GLU A 285 8.10 6.65 -10.80
N PRO A 286 9.42 6.55 -11.09
CA PRO A 286 10.17 5.31 -10.89
C PRO A 286 10.07 4.78 -9.46
N LEU A 287 9.82 3.48 -9.30
CA LEU A 287 9.73 2.85 -7.99
C LEU A 287 11.13 2.74 -7.37
N ALA A 288 11.31 3.28 -6.16
CA ALA A 288 12.57 3.17 -5.43
C ALA A 288 12.76 1.80 -4.74
N TYR A 289 11.68 1.05 -4.57
CA TYR A 289 11.67 -0.24 -3.87
C TYR A 289 11.31 -1.37 -4.82
N GLU A 290 11.98 -2.51 -4.64
CA GLU A 290 11.74 -3.71 -5.45
C GLU A 290 10.50 -4.47 -4.93
N LEU A 291 9.76 -5.04 -5.87
CA LEU A 291 8.55 -5.81 -5.63
C LEU A 291 8.82 -7.31 -5.90
N PRO A 292 8.07 -8.24 -5.28
CA PRO A 292 8.17 -9.66 -5.62
C PRO A 292 7.76 -9.91 -7.08
N GLY A 293 8.26 -11.00 -7.68
CA GLY A 293 7.98 -11.33 -9.07
C GLY A 293 8.70 -10.42 -10.07
N ASP A 294 8.20 -10.36 -11.31
CA ASP A 294 8.77 -9.56 -12.42
C ASP A 294 7.92 -8.30 -12.68
N PHE A 295 7.64 -7.53 -11.61
CA PHE A 295 6.93 -6.26 -11.71
C PHE A 295 7.89 -5.13 -12.09
N LYS A 296 7.71 -4.54 -13.28
CA LYS A 296 8.62 -3.50 -13.79
C LYS A 296 7.97 -2.59 -14.83
N SER A 297 8.58 -1.43 -15.06
CA SER A 297 8.33 -0.62 -16.25
C SER A 297 9.12 -1.17 -17.45
N PRO A 298 8.56 -1.22 -18.67
CA PRO A 298 7.22 -0.78 -19.07
C PRO A 298 6.12 -1.86 -19.00
N LYS A 299 6.39 -3.01 -18.36
CA LYS A 299 5.50 -4.19 -18.37
C LYS A 299 4.20 -3.99 -17.58
N ASN A 300 4.31 -3.44 -16.37
CA ASN A 300 3.21 -3.31 -15.42
C ASN A 300 2.79 -1.85 -15.17
N TYR A 301 3.66 -0.91 -15.46
CA TYR A 301 3.40 0.52 -15.35
C TYR A 301 4.33 1.26 -16.30
N LEU A 302 4.01 2.50 -16.63
CA LEU A 302 4.91 3.39 -17.37
C LEU A 302 5.53 4.41 -16.43
N ALA A 303 6.86 4.46 -16.42
CA ALA A 303 7.61 5.44 -15.65
C ALA A 303 7.64 6.83 -16.32
N PHE A 304 7.57 7.88 -15.52
CA PHE A 304 7.83 9.27 -15.92
C PHE A 304 8.67 10.00 -14.86
N SER A 305 9.49 10.97 -15.27
CA SER A 305 10.35 11.75 -14.37
C SER A 305 10.01 13.23 -14.34
N ASN A 306 9.16 13.69 -15.27
CA ASN A 306 8.78 15.09 -15.44
C ASN A 306 7.41 15.19 -16.12
N GLU A 307 6.92 16.43 -16.29
CA GLU A 307 5.61 16.73 -16.88
C GLU A 307 5.49 16.23 -18.33
N GLU A 308 6.52 16.48 -19.16
CA GLU A 308 6.51 16.10 -20.58
C GLU A 308 6.43 14.58 -20.73
N GLU A 309 7.22 13.84 -19.94
CA GLU A 309 7.15 12.39 -19.91
C GLU A 309 5.79 11.89 -19.42
N LEU A 310 5.21 12.51 -18.38
CA LEU A 310 3.87 12.14 -17.88
C LEU A 310 2.83 12.23 -19.00
N ILE A 311 2.78 13.36 -19.70
CA ILE A 311 1.84 13.58 -20.81
C ILE A 311 2.12 12.60 -21.95
N SER A 312 3.38 12.41 -22.31
CA SER A 312 3.79 11.44 -23.34
C SER A 312 3.37 10.00 -23.00
N ARG A 313 3.54 9.55 -21.75
CA ARG A 313 3.11 8.21 -21.32
C ARG A 313 1.59 8.04 -21.39
N ILE A 314 0.84 9.08 -21.02
CA ILE A 314 -0.62 9.03 -21.10
C ILE A 314 -1.08 8.98 -22.56
N ASN A 315 -0.53 9.82 -23.44
CA ASN A 315 -0.86 9.81 -24.87
C ASN A 315 -0.51 8.46 -25.52
N LEU A 316 0.65 7.89 -25.21
CA LEU A 316 1.03 6.55 -25.67
C LEU A 316 -0.04 5.50 -25.32
N LEU A 317 -0.58 5.50 -24.10
CA LEU A 317 -1.62 4.56 -23.69
C LEU A 317 -2.99 4.85 -24.32
N ARG A 318 -3.30 6.11 -24.63
CA ARG A 318 -4.56 6.49 -25.30
C ARG A 318 -4.55 6.08 -26.77
N GLU A 319 -3.41 6.25 -27.43
CA GLU A 319 -3.20 5.98 -28.86
C GLU A 319 -2.94 4.49 -29.13
N ASN A 320 -2.38 3.76 -28.16
CA ASN A 320 -2.08 2.33 -28.28
C ASN A 320 -2.93 1.49 -27.32
N LYS A 321 -4.09 1.03 -27.81
CA LYS A 321 -5.04 0.21 -27.04
C LYS A 321 -4.50 -1.18 -26.68
N ASP A 322 -3.65 -1.76 -27.52
CA ASP A 322 -3.04 -3.06 -27.26
C ASP A 322 -2.05 -2.97 -26.09
N LEU A 323 -1.19 -1.94 -26.09
CA LEU A 323 -0.29 -1.68 -24.97
C LEU A 323 -1.06 -1.39 -23.67
N LEU A 324 -2.12 -0.56 -23.75
CA LEU A 324 -2.99 -0.29 -22.62
C LEU A 324 -3.57 -1.59 -22.04
N PHE A 325 -4.13 -2.44 -22.89
CA PHE A 325 -4.70 -3.71 -22.49
C PHE A 325 -3.65 -4.66 -21.90
N GLU A 326 -2.48 -4.78 -22.52
CA GLU A 326 -1.41 -5.65 -22.04
C GLU A 326 -0.89 -5.23 -20.65
N ILE A 327 -0.72 -3.93 -20.38
CA ILE A 327 -0.35 -3.45 -19.03
C ILE A 327 -1.46 -3.78 -18.03
N MET A 328 -2.73 -3.53 -18.37
CA MET A 328 -3.87 -3.84 -17.51
C MET A 328 -3.96 -5.33 -17.18
N LYS A 329 -3.75 -6.19 -18.17
CA LYS A 329 -3.70 -7.65 -18.05
C LYS A 329 -2.51 -8.11 -17.21
N ASN A 330 -1.33 -7.51 -17.40
CA ASN A 330 -0.17 -7.76 -16.55
C ASN A 330 -0.45 -7.41 -15.08
N ASN A 331 -1.17 -6.31 -14.82
CA ASN A 331 -1.56 -5.94 -13.46
C ASN A 331 -2.64 -6.86 -12.88
N PHE A 332 -3.61 -7.31 -13.68
CA PHE A 332 -4.55 -8.35 -13.27
C PHE A 332 -3.82 -9.64 -12.83
N HIS A 333 -2.88 -10.12 -13.65
CA HIS A 333 -2.09 -11.30 -13.30
C HIS A 333 -1.20 -11.06 -12.09
N TYR A 334 -0.57 -9.90 -11.99
CA TYR A 334 0.28 -9.58 -10.85
C TYR A 334 -0.52 -9.52 -9.55
N TYR A 335 -1.70 -8.90 -9.55
CA TYR A 335 -2.57 -8.86 -8.37
C TYR A 335 -2.93 -10.28 -7.89
N ASN A 336 -3.42 -11.12 -8.80
CA ASN A 336 -3.86 -12.48 -8.52
C ASN A 336 -2.74 -13.46 -8.14
N ASN A 337 -1.47 -13.05 -8.30
CA ASN A 337 -0.33 -13.88 -7.92
C ASN A 337 0.47 -13.31 -6.75
N TYR A 338 0.46 -12.00 -6.49
CA TYR A 338 1.39 -11.38 -5.53
C TYR A 338 0.77 -10.35 -4.57
N VAL A 339 -0.39 -9.77 -4.87
CA VAL A 339 -0.94 -8.63 -4.09
C VAL A 339 -2.24 -8.98 -3.38
N ARG A 340 -3.09 -9.83 -3.97
CA ARG A 340 -4.31 -10.30 -3.33
C ARG A 340 -3.96 -10.88 -1.93
N PRO A 341 -4.70 -10.56 -0.86
CA PRO A 341 -4.27 -10.84 0.51
C PRO A 341 -3.83 -12.29 0.77
N ASP A 342 -4.65 -13.26 0.36
CA ASP A 342 -4.34 -14.70 0.46
C ASP A 342 -3.06 -15.07 -0.28
N LYS A 343 -2.87 -14.54 -1.49
CA LYS A 343 -1.69 -14.82 -2.34
C LYS A 343 -0.42 -14.20 -1.79
N LEU A 344 -0.50 -12.96 -1.30
CA LEU A 344 0.61 -12.28 -0.66
C LEU A 344 1.14 -13.10 0.52
N VAL A 345 0.27 -13.52 1.44
CA VAL A 345 0.68 -14.34 2.59
C VAL A 345 1.07 -15.76 2.17
N LEU A 346 0.40 -16.37 1.20
CA LEU A 346 0.77 -17.71 0.75
C LEU A 346 2.19 -17.73 0.17
N ASN A 347 2.55 -16.72 -0.62
CA ASN A 347 3.89 -16.62 -1.20
C ASN A 347 4.98 -16.50 -0.14
N THR A 348 4.74 -15.78 0.95
CA THR A 348 5.71 -15.69 2.05
C THR A 348 5.88 -17.03 2.75
N LEU A 349 4.79 -17.76 2.99
CA LEU A 349 4.82 -19.12 3.57
C LEU A 349 5.54 -20.11 2.66
N LEU A 350 5.31 -20.05 1.35
CA LEU A 350 5.99 -20.91 0.36
C LEU A 350 7.47 -20.57 0.25
N ALA A 351 7.86 -19.29 0.31
CA ALA A 351 9.26 -18.89 0.31
C ALA A 351 10.01 -19.44 1.53
N ILE A 352 9.35 -19.50 2.69
CA ILE A 352 9.90 -20.14 3.90
C ILE A 352 10.05 -21.65 3.66
N TYR A 353 9.00 -22.31 3.15
CA TYR A 353 8.99 -23.76 2.94
C TYR A 353 10.05 -24.23 1.94
N MET A 354 10.16 -23.57 0.78
CA MET A 354 11.11 -23.95 -0.30
C MET A 354 12.57 -23.75 0.09
N GLN A 355 12.86 -23.01 1.16
CA GLN A 355 14.21 -22.80 1.66
C GLN A 355 14.61 -23.86 2.72
N CYS A 356 13.71 -24.79 3.03
CA CYS A 356 13.89 -25.88 3.98
C CYS A 356 14.19 -27.23 3.31
N TYR A 357 14.10 -27.28 1.98
CA TYR A 357 14.44 -28.38 1.09
C TYR A 357 15.41 -27.84 0.04
#